data_AF-A0A1J5D5B5-F1
#
_entry.id   AF-A0A1J5D5B5-F1
#
_cell.length_a   1.000
_cell.length_b   1.000
_cell.length_c   1.000
_cell.angle_alpha   90.00
_cell.angle_beta   90.00
_cell.angle_gamma   90.00
#
_symmetry.space_group_name_H-M   'P 1'
#
loop_
_entity.id
_entity.type
_entity.pdbx_description
1 polymer ?
#
loop_
_entity_poly.entity_id
_entity_poly.type
_entity_poly.pdbx_seq_one_letter_code
_entity_poly.pdbx_strand_id
1 'polypeptide(L)'
;MLDTRLAQLKRTDEVVHTITPSELNAGEWWAETGRDWPGHLSSGLIEPRKGYRFRPENLALSVILDGVECERLVDLGTGSGALLLIADAFLEPSIGLGLELQSDAVERLGRTLEAHQRGHLRAEQGDLREDKSLRTLVSTLGGKADVVVMNPPFFPSGWGRASSLESVHRSTHALHGDVFAFLEAAKAIVSDEGMIFVVFDATRMASLFAAAGKVVLEPDRIVMIPNRHQAARADEPYRVWVRFRQGSMLRSL
;
A
#
# COMPACT_ATOMS: atom_id res chain seq x y z
N MET A 1 -15.89 -16.79 12.65
CA MET A 1 -14.80 -17.43 13.43
C MET A 1 -13.50 -16.59 13.38
N LEU A 2 -13.21 -15.90 12.26
CA LEU A 2 -12.09 -14.95 12.12
C LEU A 2 -12.29 -13.63 12.90
N ASP A 3 -13.47 -13.01 12.82
CA ASP A 3 -13.81 -11.78 13.59
C ASP A 3 -13.54 -11.93 15.09
N THR A 4 -13.80 -13.12 15.61
CA THR A 4 -13.61 -13.45 17.03
C THR A 4 -12.14 -13.47 17.43
N ARG A 5 -11.23 -13.86 16.53
CA ARG A 5 -9.78 -13.89 16.79
C ARG A 5 -9.17 -12.50 16.77
N LEU A 6 -9.51 -11.67 15.78
CA LEU A 6 -9.05 -10.28 15.73
C LEU A 6 -9.51 -9.50 16.97
N ALA A 7 -10.76 -9.73 17.40
CA ALA A 7 -11.31 -9.12 18.61
C ALA A 7 -10.56 -9.54 19.90
N GLN A 8 -10.01 -10.76 19.94
CA GLN A 8 -9.22 -11.27 21.06
C GLN A 8 -7.77 -10.75 21.05
N LEU A 9 -7.18 -10.58 19.86
CA LEU A 9 -5.78 -10.19 19.69
C LEU A 9 -5.54 -8.68 19.72
N LYS A 10 -6.56 -7.85 19.47
CA LYS A 10 -6.43 -6.39 19.53
C LYS A 10 -6.17 -5.89 20.96
N ARG A 11 -5.41 -4.81 21.09
CA ARG A 11 -5.20 -4.07 22.35
C ARG A 11 -6.34 -3.08 22.59
N THR A 12 -6.36 -2.46 23.78
CA THR A 12 -7.41 -1.53 24.21
C THR A 12 -7.48 -0.27 23.34
N ASP A 13 -6.32 0.22 22.91
CA ASP A 13 -6.14 1.39 22.06
C ASP A 13 -6.26 1.08 20.55
N GLU A 14 -6.76 -0.11 20.21
CA GLU A 14 -6.92 -0.58 18.84
C GLU A 14 -8.38 -0.90 18.52
N VAL A 15 -8.66 -1.00 17.22
CA VAL A 15 -9.95 -1.35 16.63
C VAL A 15 -9.75 -2.43 15.57
N VAL A 16 -10.79 -3.22 15.32
CA VAL A 16 -10.87 -4.04 14.11
C VAL A 16 -11.61 -3.22 13.07
N HIS A 17 -11.00 -3.05 11.91
CA HIS A 17 -11.60 -2.37 10.77
C HIS A 17 -11.85 -3.38 9.67
N THR A 18 -13.11 -3.64 9.36
CA THR A 18 -13.51 -4.45 8.21
C THR A 18 -13.24 -3.67 6.93
N ILE A 19 -12.69 -4.31 5.90
CA ILE A 19 -12.50 -3.70 4.58
C ILE A 19 -13.57 -4.26 3.65
N THR A 20 -14.50 -3.42 3.22
CA THR A 20 -15.65 -3.80 2.39
C THR A 20 -15.71 -2.98 1.10
N PRO A 21 -16.23 -3.53 -0.01
CA PRO A 21 -16.37 -2.77 -1.25
C PRO A 21 -17.21 -1.49 -1.10
N SER A 22 -18.17 -1.51 -0.18
CA SER A 22 -19.07 -0.39 0.08
C SER A 22 -18.37 0.88 0.54
N GLU A 23 -17.16 0.76 1.09
CA GLU A 23 -16.37 1.91 1.53
C GLU A 23 -15.90 2.77 0.34
N LEU A 24 -15.65 2.15 -0.82
CA LEU A 24 -15.42 2.86 -2.07
C LEU A 24 -16.77 3.02 -2.79
N ASN A 25 -17.44 4.16 -2.56
CA ASN A 25 -18.64 4.55 -3.29
C ASN A 25 -19.86 3.58 -3.19
N ALA A 26 -20.20 3.10 -2.00
CA ALA A 26 -21.46 2.42 -1.70
C ALA A 26 -21.78 1.15 -2.53
N GLY A 27 -20.76 0.46 -3.06
CA GLY A 27 -20.83 -0.99 -3.32
C GLY A 27 -21.16 -1.47 -4.73
N GLU A 28 -21.55 -0.60 -5.67
CA GLU A 28 -21.91 -1.06 -7.03
C GLU A 28 -20.70 -1.56 -7.84
N TRP A 29 -19.53 -0.93 -7.69
CA TRP A 29 -18.34 -1.21 -8.50
C TRP A 29 -17.83 -2.65 -8.38
N TRP A 30 -18.02 -3.29 -7.22
CA TRP A 30 -17.57 -4.67 -7.01
C TRP A 30 -18.62 -5.68 -7.44
N ALA A 31 -19.89 -5.38 -7.22
CA ALA A 31 -20.99 -6.26 -7.63
C ALA A 31 -20.95 -6.52 -9.15
N GLU A 32 -20.54 -5.54 -9.95
CA GLU A 32 -20.33 -5.65 -11.39
C GLU A 32 -19.30 -6.71 -11.80
N THR A 33 -18.37 -7.09 -10.92
CA THR A 33 -17.36 -8.11 -11.20
C THR A 33 -17.90 -9.54 -11.16
N GLY A 34 -19.03 -9.76 -10.47
CA GLY A 34 -19.58 -11.09 -10.19
C GLY A 34 -18.72 -11.96 -9.27
N ARG A 35 -17.65 -11.43 -8.66
CA ARG A 35 -16.74 -12.16 -7.76
C ARG A 35 -17.13 -11.96 -6.30
N ASP A 36 -16.96 -12.99 -5.48
CA ASP A 36 -17.09 -12.86 -4.04
C ASP A 36 -15.98 -11.99 -3.46
N TRP A 37 -16.32 -11.16 -2.46
CA TRP A 37 -15.31 -10.35 -1.77
C TRP A 37 -14.48 -11.23 -0.83
N PRO A 38 -13.14 -11.07 -0.76
CA PRO A 38 -12.28 -11.90 0.08
C PRO A 38 -12.67 -11.89 1.56
N GLY A 39 -12.89 -13.07 2.13
CA GLY A 39 -13.42 -13.21 3.50
C GLY A 39 -12.52 -12.63 4.59
N HIS A 40 -11.19 -12.65 4.42
CA HIS A 40 -10.27 -12.03 5.39
C HIS A 40 -10.33 -10.51 5.39
N LEU A 41 -10.63 -9.88 4.24
CA LEU A 41 -10.86 -8.43 4.15
C LEU A 41 -12.17 -8.06 4.86
N SER A 42 -13.24 -8.83 4.64
CA SER A 42 -14.51 -8.69 5.38
C SER A 42 -14.34 -8.88 6.89
N SER A 43 -13.43 -9.76 7.31
CA SER A 43 -13.16 -10.01 8.73
C SER A 43 -12.37 -8.85 9.38
N GLY A 44 -11.61 -8.11 8.56
CA GLY A 44 -10.94 -6.88 8.93
C GLY A 44 -9.48 -7.02 9.34
N LEU A 45 -8.89 -5.91 9.76
CA LEU A 45 -7.51 -5.83 10.27
C LEU A 45 -7.43 -5.01 11.55
N ILE A 46 -6.36 -5.21 12.32
CA ILE A 46 -6.11 -4.47 13.56
C ILE A 46 -5.49 -3.11 13.22
N GLU A 47 -6.20 -2.04 13.57
CA GLU A 47 -5.77 -0.66 13.35
C GLU A 47 -5.69 0.13 14.66
N PRO A 48 -4.82 1.17 14.73
CA PRO A 48 -4.82 2.04 15.89
C PRO A 48 -6.11 2.85 15.97
N ARG A 49 -6.63 3.07 17.18
CA ARG A 49 -7.85 3.88 17.39
C ARG A 49 -7.63 5.36 17.08
N LYS A 50 -6.39 5.84 17.24
CA LYS A 50 -5.96 7.20 16.91
C LYS A 50 -4.77 7.14 15.96
N GLY A 51 -4.73 8.03 14.98
CA GLY A 51 -3.67 8.07 13.97
C GLY A 51 -4.18 7.68 12.58
N TYR A 52 -3.24 7.29 11.71
CA TYR A 52 -3.57 6.86 10.36
C TYR A 52 -4.28 5.51 10.36
N ARG A 53 -5.24 5.37 9.43
CA ARG A 53 -6.06 4.17 9.19
C ARG A 53 -6.31 4.04 7.70
N PHE A 54 -6.76 2.86 7.31
CA PHE A 54 -7.18 2.51 5.96
C PHE A 54 -8.00 3.61 5.29
N ARG A 55 -7.74 3.79 4.00
CA ARG A 55 -8.43 4.73 3.13
C ARG A 55 -9.16 3.93 2.05
N PRO A 56 -10.45 4.17 1.81
CA PRO A 56 -11.22 3.43 0.81
C PRO A 56 -10.63 3.46 -0.60
N GLU A 57 -9.89 4.52 -0.94
CA GLU A 57 -9.24 4.65 -2.26
C GLU A 57 -8.21 3.54 -2.54
N ASN A 58 -7.69 2.89 -1.49
CA ASN A 58 -6.82 1.73 -1.61
C ASN A 58 -7.54 0.52 -2.22
N LEU A 59 -8.88 0.45 -2.15
CA LEU A 59 -9.68 -0.64 -2.74
C LEU A 59 -9.53 -0.71 -4.26
N ALA A 60 -9.24 0.40 -4.93
CA ALA A 60 -9.03 0.40 -6.37
C ALA A 60 -7.84 -0.50 -6.79
N LEU A 61 -6.90 -0.80 -5.86
CA LEU A 61 -5.82 -1.75 -6.10
C LEU A 61 -6.36 -3.12 -6.56
N SER A 62 -7.49 -3.57 -6.02
CA SER A 62 -8.12 -4.86 -6.38
C SER A 62 -8.40 -4.98 -7.88
N VAL A 63 -8.82 -3.89 -8.52
CA VAL A 63 -9.11 -3.83 -9.96
C VAL A 63 -7.83 -3.70 -10.78
N ILE A 64 -6.82 -3.03 -10.22
CA ILE A 64 -5.57 -2.71 -10.92
C ILE A 64 -4.65 -3.93 -11.00
N LEU A 65 -4.72 -4.82 -10.01
CA LEU A 65 -3.97 -6.08 -9.95
C LEU A 65 -4.59 -7.20 -10.79
N ASP A 66 -5.74 -6.99 -11.41
CA ASP A 66 -6.39 -8.01 -12.25
C ASP A 66 -5.45 -8.46 -13.38
N GLY A 67 -5.20 -9.78 -13.46
CA GLY A 67 -4.32 -10.40 -14.43
C GLY A 67 -2.81 -10.23 -14.16
N VAL A 68 -2.42 -9.77 -12.97
CA VAL A 68 -1.01 -9.70 -12.56
C VAL A 68 -0.60 -11.00 -11.87
N GLU A 69 0.47 -11.62 -12.37
CA GLU A 69 1.12 -12.76 -11.70
C GLU A 69 2.17 -12.26 -10.69
N CYS A 70 2.28 -12.94 -9.55
CA CYS A 70 3.22 -12.55 -8.50
C CYS A 70 3.58 -13.75 -7.62
N GLU A 71 4.86 -14.08 -7.50
CA GLU A 71 5.34 -15.02 -6.48
C GLU A 71 5.79 -14.29 -5.22
N ARG A 72 6.42 -13.12 -5.39
CA ARG A 72 7.05 -12.32 -4.34
C ARG A 72 6.45 -10.92 -4.27
N LEU A 73 5.70 -10.64 -3.22
CA LEU A 73 5.04 -9.37 -2.96
C LEU A 73 5.78 -8.54 -1.89
N VAL A 74 5.89 -7.23 -2.10
CA VAL A 74 6.32 -6.28 -1.06
C VAL A 74 5.34 -5.12 -0.93
N ASP A 75 4.99 -4.76 0.30
CA ASP A 75 4.28 -3.53 0.65
C ASP A 75 5.24 -2.59 1.42
N LEU A 76 5.64 -1.48 0.80
CA LEU A 76 6.53 -0.50 1.41
C LEU A 76 5.73 0.54 2.19
N GLY A 77 6.09 0.75 3.47
CA GLY A 77 5.31 1.60 4.37
C GLY A 77 3.96 0.95 4.69
N THR A 78 3.98 -0.35 5.01
CA THR A 78 2.78 -1.18 5.09
C THR A 78 1.78 -0.71 6.16
N GLY A 79 2.23 0.01 7.19
CA GLY A 79 1.38 0.45 8.30
C GLY A 79 0.69 -0.75 8.98
N SER A 80 -0.64 -0.74 9.03
CA SER A 80 -1.44 -1.89 9.53
C SER A 80 -1.62 -3.02 8.50
N GLY A 81 -1.09 -2.88 7.29
CA GLY A 81 -1.07 -3.91 6.24
C GLY A 81 -2.30 -3.97 5.35
N ALA A 82 -3.04 -2.87 5.20
CA ALA A 82 -4.23 -2.87 4.35
C ALA A 82 -3.90 -3.11 2.87
N LEU A 83 -2.85 -2.48 2.33
CA LEU A 83 -2.43 -2.73 0.95
C LEU A 83 -1.87 -4.15 0.79
N LEU A 84 -1.03 -4.62 1.73
CA LEU A 84 -0.56 -5.99 1.75
C LEU A 84 -1.70 -7.03 1.71
N LEU A 85 -2.74 -6.87 2.54
CA LEU A 85 -3.87 -7.81 2.59
C LEU A 85 -4.78 -7.74 1.36
N ILE A 86 -4.93 -6.55 0.76
CA ILE A 86 -5.64 -6.39 -0.51
C ILE A 86 -4.84 -7.10 -1.62
N ALA A 87 -3.55 -6.80 -1.74
CA ALA A 87 -2.69 -7.41 -2.76
C ALA A 87 -2.62 -8.93 -2.61
N ASP A 88 -2.48 -9.46 -1.38
CA ASP A 88 -2.54 -10.89 -1.09
C ASP A 88 -3.83 -11.54 -1.60
N ALA A 89 -4.97 -10.86 -1.47
CA ALA A 89 -6.25 -11.40 -1.88
C ALA A 89 -6.42 -11.55 -3.40
N PHE A 90 -5.69 -10.77 -4.18
CA PHE A 90 -5.83 -10.71 -5.65
C PHE A 90 -4.64 -11.30 -6.40
N LEU A 91 -3.49 -11.39 -5.76
CA LEU A 91 -2.26 -11.94 -6.34
C LEU A 91 -1.92 -13.34 -5.84
N GLU A 92 -2.40 -13.72 -4.65
CA GLU A 92 -2.11 -15.00 -4.00
C GLU A 92 -0.61 -15.37 -4.02
N PRO A 93 0.28 -14.49 -3.54
CA PRO A 93 1.72 -14.70 -3.68
C PRO A 93 2.21 -15.88 -2.84
N SER A 94 3.29 -16.52 -3.29
CA SER A 94 3.98 -17.55 -2.50
C SER A 94 4.62 -16.98 -1.23
N ILE A 95 5.06 -15.73 -1.27
CA ILE A 95 5.56 -14.99 -0.11
C ILE A 95 5.28 -13.50 -0.24
N GLY A 96 4.91 -12.84 0.86
CA GLY A 96 4.70 -11.40 0.91
C GLY A 96 5.31 -10.75 2.15
N LEU A 97 5.94 -9.60 2.00
CA LEU A 97 6.52 -8.84 3.11
C LEU A 97 5.96 -7.41 3.18
N GLY A 98 5.57 -6.98 4.38
CA GLY A 98 5.26 -5.57 4.66
C GLY A 98 6.40 -4.91 5.44
N LEU A 99 7.08 -3.92 4.84
CA LEU A 99 8.13 -3.15 5.51
C LEU A 99 7.54 -1.92 6.20
N GLU A 100 7.83 -1.76 7.49
CA GLU A 100 7.35 -0.62 8.28
C GLU A 100 8.40 -0.17 9.30
N LEU A 101 8.55 1.15 9.45
CA LEU A 101 9.52 1.76 10.36
C LEU A 101 9.07 1.64 11.83
N GLN A 102 7.77 1.80 12.07
CA GLN A 102 7.18 1.83 13.41
C GLN A 102 6.93 0.42 13.95
N SER A 103 7.64 0.04 15.01
CA SER A 103 7.50 -1.27 15.68
C SER A 103 6.05 -1.59 16.06
N ASP A 104 5.30 -0.61 16.58
CA ASP A 104 3.91 -0.82 16.99
C ASP A 104 3.00 -1.20 15.81
N ALA A 105 3.28 -0.68 14.61
CA ALA A 105 2.55 -1.02 13.39
C ALA A 105 2.93 -2.44 12.91
N VAL A 106 4.22 -2.80 12.97
CA VAL A 106 4.72 -4.16 12.70
C VAL A 106 4.06 -5.18 13.63
N GLU A 107 3.98 -4.90 14.93
CA GLU A 107 3.32 -5.78 15.92
C GLU A 107 1.80 -5.92 15.68
N ARG A 108 1.13 -4.84 15.24
CA ARG A 108 -0.29 -4.88 14.85
C ARG A 108 -0.51 -5.73 13.61
N LEU A 109 0.32 -5.55 12.59
CA LEU A 109 0.26 -6.35 11.38
C LEU A 109 0.50 -7.83 11.71
N GLY A 110 1.53 -8.14 12.49
CA GLY A 110 1.82 -9.52 12.92
C GLY A 110 0.61 -10.24 13.54
N ARG A 111 -0.11 -9.57 14.45
CA ARG A 111 -1.34 -10.10 15.06
C ARG A 111 -2.50 -10.25 14.07
N THR A 112 -2.60 -9.36 13.10
CA THR A 112 -3.60 -9.49 12.02
C THR A 112 -3.29 -10.70 11.15
N LEU A 113 -2.03 -10.89 10.75
CA LEU A 113 -1.59 -12.03 9.94
C LEU A 113 -1.77 -13.36 10.68
N GLU A 114 -1.49 -13.38 11.99
CA GLU A 114 -1.75 -14.52 12.86
C GLU A 114 -3.25 -14.88 12.90
N ALA A 115 -4.11 -13.88 13.14
CA ALA A 115 -5.56 -14.08 13.19
C ALA A 115 -6.12 -14.71 11.91
N HIS A 116 -5.60 -14.25 10.76
CA HIS A 116 -5.98 -14.69 9.42
C HIS A 116 -5.25 -15.95 8.95
N GLN A 117 -4.31 -16.48 9.73
CA GLN A 117 -3.49 -17.65 9.38
C GLN A 117 -2.69 -17.46 8.08
N ARG A 118 -2.24 -16.23 7.81
CA ARG A 118 -1.48 -15.84 6.61
C ARG A 118 0.02 -16.04 6.82
N GLY A 119 0.43 -17.29 7.05
CA GLY A 119 1.83 -17.63 7.38
C GLY A 119 2.85 -17.35 6.27
N HIS A 120 2.39 -17.18 5.03
CA HIS A 120 3.20 -16.75 3.88
C HIS A 120 3.44 -15.24 3.83
N LEU A 121 2.72 -14.46 4.64
CA LEU A 121 2.93 -13.03 4.80
C LEU A 121 3.73 -12.74 6.08
N ARG A 122 4.60 -11.73 6.06
CA ARG A 122 5.35 -11.30 7.24
C ARG A 122 5.44 -9.78 7.35
N ALA A 123 5.46 -9.29 8.58
CA ALA A 123 5.77 -7.89 8.87
C ALA A 123 7.27 -7.77 9.20
N GLU A 124 7.96 -6.84 8.54
CA GLU A 124 9.38 -6.59 8.72
C GLU A 124 9.58 -5.16 9.23
N GLN A 125 10.28 -5.02 10.37
CA GLN A 125 10.64 -3.70 10.86
C GLN A 125 11.89 -3.19 10.15
N GLY A 126 11.82 -2.00 9.58
CA GLY A 126 13.00 -1.36 9.00
C GLY A 126 12.74 -0.01 8.37
N ASP A 127 13.82 0.70 8.09
CA ASP A 127 13.78 1.96 7.37
C ASP A 127 14.07 1.68 5.89
N LEU A 128 13.13 2.04 5.00
CA LEU A 128 13.29 1.86 3.56
C LEU A 128 14.47 2.65 2.97
N ARG A 129 14.99 3.65 3.71
CA ARG A 129 16.17 4.45 3.34
C ARG A 129 17.47 3.74 3.69
N GLU A 130 17.41 2.66 4.47
CA GLU A 130 18.60 1.89 4.86
C GLU A 130 18.79 0.67 3.96
N ASP A 131 19.94 0.60 3.29
CA ASP A 131 20.30 -0.57 2.47
C ASP A 131 20.20 -1.89 3.23
N LYS A 132 20.47 -1.86 4.54
CA LYS A 132 20.37 -3.06 5.38
C LYS A 132 18.95 -3.60 5.39
N SER A 133 17.95 -2.74 5.56
CA SER A 133 16.54 -3.13 5.55
C SER A 133 16.14 -3.70 4.18
N LEU A 134 16.57 -3.07 3.09
CA LEU A 134 16.27 -3.54 1.74
C LEU A 134 16.93 -4.89 1.43
N ARG A 135 18.19 -5.10 1.87
CA ARG A 135 18.87 -6.40 1.74
C ARG A 135 18.18 -7.49 2.56
N THR A 136 17.71 -7.17 3.76
CA THR A 136 16.93 -8.11 4.57
C THR A 136 15.66 -8.52 3.85
N LEU A 137 14.90 -7.58 3.25
CA LEU A 137 13.71 -7.92 2.47
C LEU A 137 14.02 -8.90 1.33
N VAL A 138 15.01 -8.57 0.49
CA VAL A 138 15.39 -9.42 -0.66
C VAL A 138 15.85 -10.80 -0.19
N SER A 139 16.60 -10.88 0.91
CA SER A 139 17.03 -12.15 1.50
C SER A 139 15.86 -12.96 2.02
N THR A 140 14.91 -12.33 2.73
CA THR A 140 13.73 -13.01 3.30
C THR A 140 12.77 -13.49 2.21
N LEU A 141 12.62 -12.74 1.10
CA LEU A 141 11.84 -13.14 -0.08
C LEU A 141 12.51 -14.26 -0.89
N GLY A 142 13.80 -14.52 -0.68
CA GLY A 142 14.59 -15.40 -1.54
C GLY A 142 14.82 -14.83 -2.94
N GLY A 143 14.77 -13.51 -3.11
CA GLY A 143 14.91 -12.84 -4.40
C GLY A 143 14.30 -11.43 -4.43
N LYS A 144 14.42 -10.78 -5.58
CA LYS A 144 13.75 -9.49 -5.85
C LYS A 144 12.24 -9.69 -6.01
N ALA A 145 11.47 -8.67 -5.67
CA ALA A 145 10.01 -8.71 -5.70
C ALA A 145 9.45 -8.63 -7.13
N ASP A 146 8.38 -9.37 -7.41
CA ASP A 146 7.65 -9.28 -8.68
C ASP A 146 6.67 -8.10 -8.66
N VAL A 147 6.07 -7.86 -7.49
CA VAL A 147 5.17 -6.75 -7.26
C VAL A 147 5.60 -6.00 -6.01
N VAL A 148 5.74 -4.68 -6.14
CA VAL A 148 5.88 -3.75 -5.02
C VAL A 148 4.65 -2.84 -4.99
N VAL A 149 3.95 -2.78 -3.87
CA VAL A 149 2.85 -1.83 -3.65
C VAL A 149 3.24 -0.79 -2.60
N MET A 150 2.71 0.43 -2.71
CA MET A 150 2.96 1.48 -1.73
C MET A 150 1.89 2.58 -1.73
N ASN A 151 1.74 3.22 -0.59
CA ASN A 151 0.99 4.47 -0.41
C ASN A 151 1.91 5.52 0.27
N PRO A 152 2.85 6.12 -0.48
CA PRO A 152 3.83 7.03 0.09
C PRO A 152 3.19 8.36 0.51
N PRO A 153 3.82 9.11 1.43
CA PRO A 153 3.33 10.43 1.82
C PRO A 153 3.24 11.41 0.64
N PHE A 154 2.14 12.16 0.60
CA PHE A 154 1.85 13.15 -0.45
C PHE A 154 2.52 14.52 -0.22
N PHE A 155 2.92 14.81 1.02
CA PHE A 155 3.49 16.09 1.41
C PHE A 155 4.93 15.92 1.88
N PRO A 156 5.88 16.71 1.32
CA PRO A 156 7.19 16.86 1.92
C PRO A 156 7.07 17.37 3.36
N SER A 157 8.01 16.97 4.21
CA SER A 157 8.18 17.54 5.55
C SER A 157 8.22 19.07 5.47
N GLY A 158 7.32 19.77 6.18
CA GLY A 158 7.31 21.23 6.29
C GLY A 158 6.36 22.01 5.37
N TRP A 159 5.51 21.38 4.56
CA TRP A 159 4.59 22.09 3.65
C TRP A 159 3.16 22.32 4.21
N GLY A 160 2.74 23.59 4.33
CA GLY A 160 1.34 24.07 4.40
C GLY A 160 0.62 24.01 5.76
N ARG A 161 -0.48 24.78 5.91
CA ARG A 161 -1.46 24.61 7.01
C ARG A 161 -2.28 23.35 6.74
N ALA A 162 -2.04 22.30 7.51
CA ALA A 162 -2.84 21.09 7.46
C ALA A 162 -4.14 21.26 8.24
N SER A 163 -5.18 20.59 7.78
CA SER A 163 -6.27 20.17 8.68
C SER A 163 -5.72 19.33 9.84
N SER A 164 -6.42 19.26 10.98
CA SER A 164 -5.94 18.49 12.16
C SER A 164 -5.60 17.03 11.83
N LEU A 165 -6.31 16.42 10.89
CA LEU A 165 -6.05 15.07 10.36
C LEU A 165 -4.80 14.99 9.49
N GLU A 166 -4.59 15.95 8.59
CA GLU A 166 -3.38 16.05 7.76
C GLU A 166 -2.13 16.36 8.62
N SER A 167 -2.28 17.08 9.73
CA SER A 167 -1.16 17.38 10.61
C SER A 167 -0.69 16.11 11.33
N VAL A 168 -1.62 15.26 11.79
CA VAL A 168 -1.28 13.94 12.33
C VAL A 168 -0.64 13.07 11.24
N HIS A 169 -1.21 13.09 10.03
CA HIS A 169 -0.67 12.38 8.86
C HIS A 169 0.77 12.78 8.55
N ARG A 170 1.06 14.07 8.49
CA ARG A 170 2.40 14.61 8.21
C ARG A 170 3.37 14.29 9.34
N SER A 171 2.96 14.42 10.59
CA SER A 171 3.83 14.11 11.73
C SER A 171 4.20 12.62 11.78
N THR A 172 3.27 11.73 11.42
CA THR A 172 3.54 10.29 11.35
C THR A 172 4.34 9.92 10.12
N HIS A 173 4.02 10.44 8.93
CA HIS A 173 4.68 10.05 7.67
C HIS A 173 5.98 10.80 7.36
N ALA A 174 6.24 11.97 7.95
CA ALA A 174 7.52 12.68 7.78
C ALA A 174 8.73 11.86 8.30
N LEU A 175 8.46 10.85 9.14
CA LEU A 175 9.46 9.91 9.63
C LEU A 175 9.86 8.86 8.56
N HIS A 176 9.01 8.60 7.57
CA HIS A 176 9.13 7.49 6.61
C HIS A 176 9.83 7.85 5.29
N GLY A 177 10.25 9.11 5.13
CA GLY A 177 10.82 9.61 3.86
C GLY A 177 9.76 10.22 2.94
N ASP A 178 10.18 10.73 1.79
CA ASP A 178 9.29 11.31 0.78
C ASP A 178 9.02 10.31 -0.36
N VAL A 179 8.18 10.70 -1.33
CA VAL A 179 7.87 9.87 -2.50
C VAL A 179 9.13 9.42 -3.27
N PHE A 180 10.21 10.21 -3.24
CA PHE A 180 11.45 9.83 -3.90
C PHE A 180 12.14 8.67 -3.17
N ALA A 181 12.25 8.72 -1.84
CA ALA A 181 12.83 7.62 -1.05
C ALA A 181 12.06 6.31 -1.24
N PHE A 182 10.73 6.35 -1.29
CA PHE A 182 9.91 5.17 -1.57
C PHE A 182 10.15 4.57 -2.96
N LEU A 183 10.22 5.42 -3.99
CA LEU A 183 10.48 4.98 -5.36
C LEU A 183 11.91 4.43 -5.51
N GLU A 184 12.89 5.02 -4.84
CA GLU A 184 14.28 4.54 -4.80
C GLU A 184 14.35 3.14 -4.15
N ALA A 185 13.72 2.97 -2.99
CA ALA A 185 13.63 1.68 -2.30
C ALA A 185 12.94 0.62 -3.16
N ALA A 186 11.81 0.95 -3.79
CA ALA A 186 11.10 0.02 -4.66
C ALA A 186 11.93 -0.38 -5.89
N LYS A 187 12.61 0.59 -6.53
CA LYS A 187 13.52 0.32 -7.66
C LYS A 187 14.67 -0.61 -7.26
N ALA A 188 15.19 -0.50 -6.04
CA ALA A 188 16.27 -1.35 -5.55
C ALA A 188 15.86 -2.83 -5.36
N ILE A 189 14.61 -3.08 -4.96
CA ILE A 189 14.14 -4.43 -4.58
C ILE A 189 13.27 -5.11 -5.63
N VAL A 190 12.72 -4.39 -6.60
CA VAL A 190 11.89 -4.98 -7.67
C VAL A 190 12.75 -5.75 -8.68
N SER A 191 12.21 -6.84 -9.21
CA SER A 191 12.81 -7.65 -10.28
C SER A 191 12.78 -6.89 -11.61
N ASP A 192 13.52 -7.37 -12.61
CA ASP A 192 13.65 -6.68 -13.90
C ASP A 192 12.31 -6.60 -14.66
N GLU A 193 11.49 -7.65 -14.57
CA GLU A 193 10.14 -7.71 -15.15
C GLU A 193 9.04 -7.21 -14.20
N GLY A 194 9.43 -6.94 -12.94
CA GLY A 194 8.51 -6.60 -11.86
C GLY A 194 7.87 -5.23 -12.01
N MET A 195 6.80 -5.03 -11.23
CA MET A 195 5.91 -3.88 -11.32
C MET A 195 5.81 -3.18 -9.98
N ILE A 196 5.79 -1.85 -10.01
CA ILE A 196 5.62 -1.00 -8.82
C ILE A 196 4.27 -0.29 -8.93
N PHE A 197 3.40 -0.47 -7.95
CA PHE A 197 2.07 0.16 -7.89
C PHE A 197 2.05 1.21 -6.78
N VAL A 198 1.74 2.45 -7.17
CA VAL A 198 1.74 3.60 -6.27
C VAL A 198 0.35 4.22 -6.27
N VAL A 199 -0.27 4.34 -5.10
CA VAL A 199 -1.40 5.25 -4.91
C VAL A 199 -0.89 6.61 -4.46
N PHE A 200 -1.36 7.67 -5.10
CA PHE A 200 -0.89 9.01 -4.85
C PHE A 200 -2.01 10.05 -4.94
N ASP A 201 -1.75 11.24 -4.40
CA ASP A 201 -2.63 12.38 -4.59
C ASP A 201 -2.59 12.85 -6.06
N ALA A 202 -3.76 12.88 -6.71
CA ALA A 202 -3.84 13.20 -8.14
C ALA A 202 -3.37 14.63 -8.45
N THR A 203 -3.56 15.58 -7.53
CA THR A 203 -3.12 16.98 -7.70
C THR A 203 -1.60 17.12 -7.63
N ARG A 204 -0.90 16.08 -7.16
CA ARG A 204 0.56 16.04 -6.96
C ARG A 204 1.26 15.07 -7.91
N MET A 205 0.56 14.55 -8.91
CA MET A 205 1.10 13.60 -9.89
C MET A 205 2.36 14.11 -10.61
N ALA A 206 2.48 15.42 -10.86
CA ALA A 206 3.70 16.01 -11.40
C ALA A 206 4.94 15.78 -10.51
N SER A 207 4.78 15.85 -9.19
CA SER A 207 5.87 15.55 -8.23
C SER A 207 6.22 14.06 -8.23
N LEU A 208 5.22 13.18 -8.34
CA LEU A 208 5.43 11.74 -8.46
C LEU A 208 6.25 11.40 -9.71
N PHE A 209 5.86 11.92 -10.88
CA PHE A 209 6.58 11.65 -12.13
C PHE A 209 7.98 12.26 -12.15
N ALA A 210 8.17 13.44 -11.56
CA ALA A 210 9.49 14.02 -11.41
C ALA A 210 10.40 13.16 -10.52
N ALA A 211 9.87 12.53 -9.47
CA ALA A 211 10.63 11.59 -8.64
C ALA A 211 10.92 10.27 -9.37
N ALA A 212 9.92 9.71 -10.07
CA ALA A 212 10.08 8.49 -10.87
C ALA A 212 11.15 8.64 -11.96
N GLY A 213 11.21 9.78 -12.64
CA GLY A 213 12.24 10.06 -13.64
C GLY A 213 13.66 10.07 -13.07
N LYS A 214 13.85 10.48 -11.81
CA LYS A 214 15.18 10.45 -11.15
C LYS A 214 15.68 9.05 -10.85
N VAL A 215 14.77 8.07 -10.69
CA VAL A 215 15.11 6.66 -10.42
C VAL A 215 14.90 5.75 -11.63
N VAL A 216 14.68 6.34 -12.82
CA VAL A 216 14.51 5.63 -14.10
C VAL A 216 13.36 4.61 -14.03
N LEU A 217 12.21 5.08 -13.56
CA LEU A 217 10.95 4.35 -13.57
C LEU A 217 10.01 4.94 -14.62
N GLU A 218 9.42 4.07 -15.44
CA GLU A 218 8.52 4.47 -16.53
C GLU A 218 7.08 4.10 -16.16
N PRO A 219 6.13 5.07 -16.18
CA PRO A 219 4.73 4.77 -15.96
C PRO A 219 4.14 4.09 -17.19
N ASP A 220 3.47 2.94 -17.01
CA ASP A 220 2.84 2.20 -18.11
C ASP A 220 1.33 2.02 -17.94
N ARG A 221 0.78 2.30 -16.75
CA ARG A 221 -0.66 2.33 -16.49
C ARG A 221 -0.98 3.42 -15.47
N ILE A 222 -2.00 4.23 -15.75
CA ILE A 222 -2.49 5.29 -14.86
C ILE A 222 -4.00 5.11 -14.72
N VAL A 223 -4.49 5.04 -13.48
CA VAL A 223 -5.92 4.92 -13.16
C VAL A 223 -6.31 6.06 -12.23
N MET A 224 -7.20 6.93 -12.70
CA MET A 224 -7.74 8.04 -11.92
C MET A 224 -8.89 7.56 -11.05
N ILE A 225 -8.85 7.91 -9.76
CA ILE A 225 -9.90 7.58 -8.80
C ILE A 225 -10.66 8.87 -8.45
N PRO A 226 -11.95 8.98 -8.82
CA PRO A 226 -12.76 10.18 -8.58
C PRO A 226 -13.06 10.41 -7.09
N ASN A 227 -13.26 11.67 -6.69
CA ASN A 227 -13.63 12.04 -5.31
C ASN A 227 -15.10 11.72 -4.98
N ARG A 228 -15.48 10.45 -4.89
CA ARG A 228 -16.89 10.10 -4.61
C ARG A 228 -17.31 10.30 -3.15
N HIS A 229 -16.41 10.74 -2.27
CA HIS A 229 -16.72 11.09 -0.88
C HIS A 229 -17.33 12.48 -0.71
N GLN A 230 -17.17 13.37 -1.71
CA GLN A 230 -17.75 14.71 -1.70
C GLN A 230 -18.56 14.90 -2.97
N ALA A 231 -19.90 14.82 -2.88
CA ALA A 231 -20.80 14.97 -4.02
C ALA A 231 -20.54 16.25 -4.83
N ALA A 232 -20.12 17.34 -4.18
CA ALA A 232 -19.77 18.60 -4.82
C ALA A 232 -18.45 18.59 -5.62
N ARG A 233 -17.64 17.54 -5.49
CA ARG A 233 -16.33 17.36 -6.15
C ARG A 233 -16.21 15.99 -6.81
N ALA A 234 -17.33 15.32 -7.07
CA ALA A 234 -17.36 13.94 -7.54
C ALA A 234 -16.53 13.70 -8.82
N ASP A 235 -16.40 14.72 -9.67
CA ASP A 235 -15.68 14.66 -10.94
C ASP A 235 -14.21 15.14 -10.83
N GLU A 236 -13.77 15.62 -9.67
CA GLU A 236 -12.37 16.00 -9.46
C GLU A 236 -11.53 14.73 -9.16
N PRO A 237 -10.40 14.52 -9.86
CA PRO A 237 -9.52 13.40 -9.56
C PRO A 237 -8.92 13.60 -8.16
N TYR A 238 -9.19 12.64 -7.27
CA TYR A 238 -8.80 12.70 -5.86
C TYR A 238 -7.55 11.88 -5.59
N ARG A 239 -7.50 10.68 -6.15
CA ARG A 239 -6.32 9.81 -6.11
C ARG A 239 -5.98 9.33 -7.51
N VAL A 240 -4.74 8.96 -7.68
CA VAL A 240 -4.25 8.29 -8.87
C VAL A 240 -3.52 7.03 -8.44
N TRP A 241 -3.78 5.93 -9.12
CA TRP A 241 -2.91 4.77 -9.10
C TRP A 241 -2.03 4.80 -10.33
N VAL A 242 -0.73 4.62 -10.13
CA VAL A 242 0.25 4.51 -11.20
C VAL A 242 0.99 3.20 -11.08
N ARG A 243 1.04 2.45 -12.17
CA ARG A 243 1.96 1.34 -12.33
C ARG A 243 3.21 1.83 -13.04
N PHE A 244 4.36 1.55 -12.43
CA PHE A 244 5.67 1.77 -13.01
C PHE A 244 6.33 0.43 -13.32
N ARG A 245 7.12 0.43 -14.39
CA ARG A 245 8.11 -0.62 -14.66
C ARG A 245 9.51 -0.04 -14.54
N GLN A 246 10.50 -0.92 -14.42
CA GLN A 246 11.88 -0.51 -14.63
C GLN A 246 12.00 0.07 -16.04
N GLY A 247 12.45 1.32 -16.14
CA GLY A 247 12.71 1.90 -17.46
C GLY A 247 13.78 1.07 -18.16
N SER A 248 13.54 0.72 -19.42
CA SER A 248 14.62 0.22 -20.24
C SER A 248 15.61 1.36 -20.37
N MET A 249 16.81 1.24 -19.78
CA MET A 249 17.93 2.04 -20.27
C MET A 249 17.94 1.74 -21.76
N LEU A 250 17.61 2.73 -22.60
CA LEU A 250 17.71 2.64 -24.05
C LEU A 250 18.99 1.84 -24.32
N ARG A 251 18.85 0.61 -24.83
CA ARG A 251 19.98 -0.13 -25.38
C ARG A 251 20.45 0.79 -26.50
N SER A 252 21.44 1.61 -26.18
CA SER A 252 22.12 2.61 -26.99
C SER A 252 21.71 2.58 -28.47
N LEU A 253 21.00 3.63 -28.89
CA LEU A 253 21.04 4.05 -30.30
C LEU A 253 22.43 4.64 -30.60
#